data_AF-A0A059NWK6-F1
#
_entry.id   AF-A0A059NWK6-F1
#
_cell.length_a   1.000
_cell.length_b   1.000
_cell.length_c   1.000
_cell.angle_alpha   90.00
_cell.angle_beta   90.00
_cell.angle_gamma   90.00
#
_symmetry.space_group_name_H-M   'P 1'
#
loop_
_entity.id
_entity.type
_entity.pdbx_description
1 polymer ?
#
loop_
_entity_poly.entity_id
_entity_poly.type
_entity_poly.pdbx_seq_one_letter_code
_entity_poly.pdbx_strand_id
1 'polypeptide(L)'
;MRLAKVQKESYDEKEVLLHLKEIEENIDFKVIHKIYYPYFHFEFNVLTKGLMKKKITSGCVIDGVNGRGALIDCEPGFNQTPIEADQTIMEELTYGNAGEEAKQFMYRSTSIKLKSMSVPVLALKKKTFFYRPFYVVDDGDECSNHLLTIDSITGNFHPI
;
A
#
# COMPACT_ATOMS: atom_id res chain seq x y z
N MET A 1 -21.42 -7.43 -3.72
CA MET A 1 -20.60 -6.72 -4.74
C MET A 1 -20.75 -5.21 -4.64
N ARG A 2 -19.64 -4.46 -4.66
CA ARG A 2 -19.62 -3.00 -4.85
C ARG A 2 -18.50 -2.60 -5.82
N LEU A 3 -18.65 -1.49 -6.53
CA LEU A 3 -17.58 -0.93 -7.34
C LEU A 3 -16.62 -0.15 -6.43
N ALA A 4 -15.33 -0.47 -6.48
CA ALA A 4 -14.32 0.16 -5.65
C ALA A 4 -13.08 0.55 -6.47
N LYS A 5 -12.35 1.55 -5.96
CA LYS A 5 -11.07 1.94 -6.52
C LYS A 5 -10.00 0.94 -6.07
N VAL A 6 -9.41 0.24 -7.02
CA VAL A 6 -8.37 -0.77 -6.77
C VAL A 6 -7.09 -0.34 -7.47
N GLN A 7 -5.95 -0.50 -6.80
CA GLN A 7 -4.65 -0.24 -7.40
C GLN A 7 -4.40 -1.22 -8.56
N LYS A 8 -3.93 -0.71 -9.69
CA LYS A 8 -3.67 -1.52 -10.88
C LYS A 8 -2.53 -2.51 -10.58
N GLU A 9 -2.85 -3.78 -10.78
CA GLU A 9 -1.94 -4.92 -10.62
C GLU A 9 -0.79 -4.85 -11.61
N SER A 10 0.38 -5.27 -11.14
CA SER A 10 1.57 -5.48 -11.99
C SER A 10 1.91 -6.97 -12.13
N TYR A 11 1.40 -7.79 -11.21
CA TYR A 11 1.50 -9.24 -11.24
C TYR A 11 0.10 -9.82 -11.11
N ASP A 12 -0.34 -10.53 -12.14
CA ASP A 12 -1.55 -11.33 -12.09
C ASP A 12 -1.30 -12.68 -11.38
N GLU A 13 -2.37 -13.47 -11.24
CA GLU A 13 -2.33 -14.77 -10.55
C GLU A 13 -1.31 -15.73 -11.16
N LYS A 14 -1.21 -15.76 -12.49
CA LYS A 14 -0.31 -16.67 -13.20
C LYS A 14 1.13 -16.23 -13.02
N GLU A 15 1.38 -14.92 -13.07
CA GLU A 15 2.71 -14.34 -12.85
C GLU A 15 3.19 -14.60 -11.41
N VAL A 16 2.31 -14.48 -10.41
CA VAL A 16 2.60 -14.83 -9.02
C VAL A 16 2.97 -16.30 -8.86
N LEU A 17 2.16 -17.21 -9.40
CA LEU A 17 2.43 -18.65 -9.30
C LEU A 17 3.71 -19.05 -10.03
N LEU A 18 3.98 -18.46 -11.19
CA LEU A 18 5.22 -18.67 -11.92
C LEU A 18 6.42 -18.23 -11.07
N HIS A 19 6.35 -17.04 -10.49
CA HIS A 19 7.44 -16.51 -9.65
C HIS A 19 7.70 -17.38 -8.42
N LEU A 20 6.66 -17.85 -7.74
CA LEU A 20 6.82 -18.77 -6.60
C LEU A 20 7.46 -20.10 -7.00
N LYS A 21 7.10 -20.63 -8.16
CA LYS A 21 7.69 -21.86 -8.69
C LYS A 21 9.16 -21.71 -9.09
N GLU A 22 9.59 -20.51 -9.49
CA GLU A 22 11.01 -20.22 -9.72
C GLU A 22 11.82 -20.23 -8.42
N ILE A 23 11.19 -19.95 -7.28
CA ILE A 23 11.82 -19.97 -5.96
C ILE A 23 11.87 -21.41 -5.42
N GLU A 24 10.74 -22.14 -5.47
CA GLU A 24 10.63 -23.52 -5.00
C GLU A 24 9.92 -24.39 -6.05
N GLU A 25 10.70 -25.11 -6.86
CA GLU A 25 10.18 -25.89 -8.00
C GLU A 25 9.32 -27.11 -7.57
N ASN A 26 9.57 -27.64 -6.37
CA ASN A 26 8.95 -28.87 -5.87
C ASN A 26 7.63 -28.63 -5.13
N ILE A 27 7.19 -27.38 -5.02
CA ILE A 27 5.96 -27.00 -4.33
C ILE A 27 4.85 -26.71 -5.34
N ASP A 28 3.66 -27.26 -5.10
CA ASP A 28 2.46 -27.00 -5.90
C ASP A 28 1.64 -25.85 -5.31
N PHE A 29 2.11 -24.62 -5.51
CA PHE A 29 1.46 -23.42 -5.00
C PHE A 29 0.07 -23.22 -5.62
N LYS A 30 -0.90 -22.81 -4.79
CA LYS A 30 -2.28 -22.52 -5.23
C LYS A 30 -2.77 -21.21 -4.64
N VAL A 31 -3.28 -20.34 -5.50
CA VAL A 31 -4.00 -19.14 -5.05
C VAL A 31 -5.38 -19.57 -4.55
N ILE A 32 -5.64 -19.37 -3.27
CA ILE A 32 -6.90 -19.73 -2.62
C ILE A 32 -7.87 -18.54 -2.66
N HIS A 33 -7.35 -17.35 -2.37
CA HIS A 33 -8.15 -16.12 -2.33
C HIS A 33 -7.39 -14.95 -2.92
N LYS A 34 -8.17 -14.00 -3.45
CA LYS A 34 -7.73 -12.65 -3.72
C LYS A 34 -8.40 -11.72 -2.72
N ILE A 35 -7.60 -10.98 -1.97
CA ILE A 35 -8.08 -10.05 -0.95
C ILE A 35 -7.71 -8.60 -1.31
N TYR A 36 -8.54 -7.68 -0.85
CA TYR A 36 -8.43 -6.26 -1.12
C TYR A 36 -8.18 -5.54 0.21
N TYR A 37 -6.96 -5.04 0.39
CA TYR A 37 -6.52 -4.39 1.62
C TYR A 37 -6.64 -2.87 1.53
N PRO A 38 -7.20 -2.19 2.54
CA PRO A 38 -7.49 -0.76 2.48
C PRO A 38 -6.23 0.11 2.65
N TYR A 39 -6.10 1.13 1.81
CA TYR A 39 -5.06 2.15 1.91
C TYR A 39 -5.59 3.56 1.64
N PHE A 40 -4.91 4.53 2.24
CA PHE A 40 -5.11 5.95 1.97
C PHE A 40 -3.85 6.56 1.35
N HIS A 41 -3.95 7.04 0.12
CA HIS A 41 -2.91 7.84 -0.53
C HIS A 41 -3.12 9.32 -0.21
N PHE A 42 -2.06 10.01 0.20
CA PHE A 42 -2.02 11.46 0.39
C PHE A 42 -0.85 12.08 -0.36
N GLU A 43 -1.10 13.19 -1.05
CA GLU A 43 -0.05 14.05 -1.61
C GLU A 43 0.00 15.38 -0.88
N PHE A 44 1.22 15.82 -0.57
CA PHE A 44 1.47 17.11 0.06
C PHE A 44 2.40 17.96 -0.80
N ASN A 45 2.14 19.26 -0.82
CA ASN A 45 3.18 20.24 -1.11
C ASN A 45 3.95 20.51 0.19
N VAL A 46 5.23 20.17 0.18
CA VAL A 46 6.17 20.38 1.28
C VAL A 46 6.91 21.69 1.02
N LEU A 47 6.77 22.64 1.94
CA LEU A 47 7.43 23.94 1.90
C LEU A 47 8.46 24.03 3.02
N THR A 48 9.72 24.22 2.67
CA THR A 48 10.79 24.43 3.65
C THR A 48 10.89 25.90 4.04
N LYS A 49 11.02 26.17 5.35
CA LYS A 49 11.32 27.51 5.87
C LYS A 49 12.84 27.65 6.04
N GLY A 50 13.45 28.64 5.40
CA GLY A 50 14.90 28.90 5.46
C GLY A 50 15.44 29.62 4.21
N LEU A 51 16.77 29.75 4.10
CA LEU A 51 17.46 30.41 2.97
C LEU A 51 17.22 29.73 1.62
N MET A 52 17.06 28.40 1.59
CA MET A 52 16.67 27.65 0.39
C MET A 52 15.20 27.25 0.48
N LYS A 53 14.30 28.18 0.13
CA LYS A 53 12.88 27.88 -0.04
C LYS A 53 12.72 26.89 -1.20
N LYS A 54 12.35 25.65 -0.90
CA LYS A 54 12.01 24.64 -1.90
C LYS A 54 10.55 24.23 -1.69
N LYS A 55 9.83 24.14 -2.80
CA LYS A 55 8.50 23.52 -2.87
C LYS A 55 8.67 22.19 -3.56
N ILE A 56 8.40 21.12 -2.83
CA ILE A 56 8.51 19.74 -3.32
C ILE A 56 7.14 19.09 -3.15
N THR A 57 6.67 18.36 -4.15
CA THR A 57 5.51 17.47 -3.99
C THR A 57 6.01 16.11 -3.52
N SER A 58 5.39 15.57 -2.48
CA SER A 58 5.71 14.25 -1.95
C SER A 58 4.43 13.53 -1.56
N GLY A 59 4.35 12.25 -1.90
CA GLY A 59 3.24 11.38 -1.56
C GLY A 59 3.59 10.40 -0.45
N CYS A 60 2.58 9.95 0.28
CA CYS A 60 2.65 8.78 1.14
C CYS A 60 1.36 7.95 1.04
N VAL A 61 1.47 6.67 1.36
CA VAL A 61 0.34 5.79 1.62
C VAL A 61 0.28 5.47 3.10
N ILE A 62 -0.93 5.37 3.64
CA ILE A 62 -1.21 4.94 5.00
C ILE A 62 -2.07 3.69 4.92
N ASP A 63 -1.59 2.61 5.55
CA ASP A 63 -2.34 1.38 5.78
C ASP A 63 -3.64 1.70 6.54
N GLY A 64 -4.78 1.27 6.01
CA GLY A 64 -6.11 1.57 6.54
C GLY A 64 -6.52 0.75 7.78
N VAL A 65 -5.74 -0.25 8.18
CA VAL A 65 -5.91 -1.08 9.38
C VAL A 65 -4.94 -0.61 10.47
N ASN A 66 -3.63 -0.64 10.20
CA ASN A 66 -2.59 -0.41 11.21
C ASN A 66 -2.05 1.04 11.24
N GLY A 67 -2.43 1.90 10.29
CA GLY A 67 -1.94 3.28 10.21
C GLY A 67 -0.47 3.44 9.82
N ARG A 68 0.19 2.36 9.37
CA ARG A 68 1.59 2.40 8.95
C ARG A 68 1.75 3.19 7.66
N GLY A 69 2.67 4.15 7.68
CA GLY A 69 2.98 5.00 6.54
C GLY A 69 4.15 4.48 5.70
N ALA A 70 4.07 4.68 4.39
CA ALA A 70 5.18 4.51 3.46
C ALA A 70 5.25 5.68 2.49
N LEU A 71 6.47 6.12 2.14
CA LEU A 71 6.66 7.07 1.06
C LEU A 71 6.37 6.38 -0.27
N ILE A 72 5.87 7.15 -1.24
CA ILE A 72 5.73 6.67 -2.61
C ILE A 72 6.46 7.62 -3.56
N ASP A 73 7.14 7.04 -4.54
CA ASP A 73 7.88 7.79 -5.54
C ASP A 73 7.02 8.15 -6.76
N CYS A 74 5.97 7.36 -7.01
CA CYS A 74 5.03 7.57 -8.12
C CYS A 74 3.58 7.48 -7.64
N GLU A 75 2.70 8.18 -8.35
CA GLU A 75 1.27 8.10 -8.09
C GLU A 75 0.74 6.72 -8.50
N PRO A 76 -0.03 6.02 -7.65
CA PRO A 76 -0.56 4.71 -8.02
C PRO A 76 -1.59 4.81 -9.15
N GLY A 77 -1.51 3.91 -10.12
CA GLY A 77 -2.57 3.71 -11.11
C GLY A 77 -3.77 3.01 -10.47
N PHE A 78 -5.00 3.37 -10.87
CA PHE A 78 -6.22 2.81 -10.32
C PHE A 78 -7.20 2.35 -11.39
N ASN A 79 -7.93 1.28 -11.09
CA ASN A 79 -9.10 0.81 -11.83
C ASN A 79 -10.34 0.84 -10.95
N GLN A 80 -11.52 0.85 -11.56
CA GLN A 80 -12.79 0.59 -10.88
C GLN A 80 -13.09 -0.91 -11.01
N THR A 81 -13.04 -1.62 -9.89
CA THR A 81 -13.17 -3.08 -9.86
C THR A 81 -14.38 -3.45 -9.00
N PRO A 82 -15.28 -4.31 -9.48
CA PRO A 82 -16.29 -4.93 -8.63
C PRO A 82 -15.61 -5.84 -7.61
N ILE A 83 -15.84 -5.57 -6.32
CA ILE A 83 -15.29 -6.38 -5.23
C ILE A 83 -16.42 -6.91 -4.35
N GLU A 84 -16.25 -8.14 -3.89
CA GLU A 84 -17.14 -8.73 -2.88
C GLU A 84 -16.72 -8.33 -1.47
N ALA A 85 -17.67 -8.34 -0.54
CA ALA A 85 -17.43 -7.87 0.83
C ALA A 85 -16.54 -8.85 1.63
N ASP A 86 -16.64 -10.14 1.34
CA ASP A 86 -15.81 -11.21 1.92
C ASP A 86 -14.36 -11.20 1.39
N GLN A 87 -14.11 -10.52 0.26
CA GLN A 87 -12.77 -10.30 -0.27
C GLN A 87 -12.11 -9.04 0.30
N THR A 88 -12.81 -8.22 1.08
CA THR A 88 -12.27 -6.96 1.61
C THR A 88 -11.86 -7.08 3.05
N ILE A 89 -10.66 -6.59 3.37
CA ILE A 89 -10.30 -6.29 4.74
C ILE A 89 -10.95 -4.95 5.12
N MET A 90 -11.64 -4.94 6.25
CA MET A 90 -12.32 -3.74 6.76
C MET A 90 -11.30 -2.73 7.25
N GLU A 91 -11.40 -1.48 6.80
CA GLU A 91 -10.60 -0.40 7.34
C GLU A 91 -10.96 -0.10 8.80
N GLU A 92 -9.94 0.15 9.62
CA GLU A 92 -10.10 0.62 11.00
C GLU A 92 -9.93 2.15 11.11
N LEU A 93 -9.31 2.76 10.09
CA LEU A 93 -9.07 4.20 10.04
C LEU A 93 -10.09 4.94 9.19
N THR A 94 -10.51 6.09 9.71
CA THR A 94 -11.21 7.11 8.91
C THR A 94 -10.21 7.97 8.13
N TYR A 95 -10.69 8.68 7.10
CA TYR A 95 -9.88 9.69 6.41
C TYR A 95 -9.27 10.76 7.34
N GLY A 96 -9.96 11.10 8.44
CA GLY A 96 -9.47 12.06 9.41
C GLY A 96 -8.25 11.53 10.13
N ASN A 97 -8.36 10.32 10.69
CA ASN A 97 -7.28 9.65 11.41
C ASN A 97 -6.11 9.34 10.49
N ALA A 98 -6.37 8.73 9.33
CA ALA A 98 -5.34 8.43 8.32
C ALA A 98 -4.64 9.71 7.82
N GLY A 99 -5.36 10.84 7.73
CA GLY A 99 -4.78 12.12 7.35
C GLY A 99 -3.84 12.70 8.40
N GLU A 100 -4.11 12.46 9.69
CA GLU A 100 -3.21 12.86 10.77
C GLU A 100 -1.96 11.96 10.80
N GLU A 101 -2.13 10.65 10.66
CA GLU A 101 -1.02 9.71 10.51
C GLU A 101 -0.13 10.07 9.30
N ALA A 102 -0.74 10.42 8.17
CA ALA A 102 -0.02 10.87 6.97
C ALA A 102 0.83 12.12 7.25
N LYS A 103 0.30 13.12 7.95
CA LYS A 103 1.07 14.31 8.31
C LYS A 103 2.22 13.98 9.23
N GLN A 104 1.98 13.19 10.28
CA GLN A 104 3.03 12.80 11.24
C GLN A 104 4.14 12.00 10.55
N PHE A 105 3.76 11.04 9.71
CA PHE A 105 4.68 10.26 8.89
C PHE A 105 5.52 11.18 7.98
N MET A 106 4.86 12.11 7.29
CA MET A 106 5.53 13.06 6.39
C MET A 106 6.46 14.00 7.13
N TYR A 107 6.08 14.52 8.31
CA TYR A 107 6.96 15.34 9.13
C TYR A 107 8.24 14.60 9.51
N ARG A 108 8.12 13.36 9.99
CA ARG A 108 9.28 12.52 10.35
C ARG A 108 10.16 12.25 9.14
N SER A 109 9.55 11.80 8.03
CA SER A 109 10.27 11.44 6.80
C SER A 109 10.99 12.62 6.15
N THR A 110 10.33 13.78 6.08
CA THR A 110 10.91 14.98 5.45
C THR A 110 11.95 15.66 6.33
N SER A 111 11.77 15.66 7.66
CA SER A 111 12.77 16.23 8.59
C SER A 111 14.10 15.46 8.51
N ILE A 112 14.04 14.12 8.43
CA ILE A 112 15.22 13.28 8.21
C ILE A 112 15.87 13.60 6.86
N LYS A 113 15.10 13.60 5.77
CA LYS A 113 15.62 13.77 4.41
C LYS A 113 16.23 15.16 4.16
N LEU A 114 15.67 16.20 4.78
CA LEU A 114 16.10 17.58 4.58
C LEU A 114 17.17 18.04 5.58
N LYS A 115 17.51 17.23 6.59
CA LYS A 115 18.37 17.62 7.73
C LYS A 115 17.99 19.00 8.31
N SER A 116 16.71 19.33 8.23
CA SER A 116 16.19 20.66 8.54
C SER A 116 15.77 20.68 10.00
N MET A 117 16.26 21.67 10.75
CA MET A 117 15.79 21.93 12.11
C MET A 117 14.43 22.65 12.13
N SER A 118 13.95 23.14 10.98
CA SER A 118 12.64 23.78 10.87
C SER A 118 11.58 22.78 10.42
N VAL A 119 10.43 22.80 11.10
CA VAL A 119 9.25 22.01 10.74
C VAL A 119 8.75 22.48 9.36
N PRO A 120 8.69 21.59 8.35
CA PRO A 120 8.19 21.96 7.04
C PRO A 120 6.70 22.29 7.11
N VAL A 121 6.19 23.12 6.21
CA VAL A 121 4.75 23.32 6.09
C VAL A 121 4.22 22.31 5.09
N LEU A 122 3.26 21.49 5.53
CA LEU A 122 2.57 20.51 4.68
C LEU A 122 1.22 21.08 4.25
N ALA A 123 1.03 21.27 2.95
CA ALA A 123 -0.26 21.62 2.37
C ALA A 123 -0.81 20.42 1.60
N LEU A 124 -1.93 19.86 2.05
CA LEU A 124 -2.59 18.73 1.40
C LEU A 124 -3.01 19.13 -0.02
N LYS A 125 -2.60 18.33 -1.00
CA LYS A 125 -2.90 18.51 -2.43
C LYS A 125 -3.94 17.49 -2.89
N LYS A 126 -3.79 16.23 -2.48
CA LYS A 126 -4.65 15.12 -2.89
C LYS A 126 -4.81 14.13 -1.77
N LYS A 127 -5.99 13.51 -1.70
CA LYS A 127 -6.24 12.32 -0.89
C LYS A 127 -7.07 11.32 -1.67
N THR A 128 -6.82 10.03 -1.49
CA THR A 128 -7.53 8.96 -2.20
C THR A 128 -7.53 7.70 -1.35
N PHE A 129 -8.71 7.18 -1.05
CA PHE A 129 -8.87 5.81 -0.55
C PHE A 129 -8.91 4.83 -1.72
N PHE A 130 -8.25 3.70 -1.56
CA PHE A 130 -8.20 2.63 -2.54
C PHE A 130 -7.91 1.29 -1.86
N TYR A 131 -8.14 0.21 -2.58
CA TYR A 131 -7.73 -1.12 -2.17
C TYR A 131 -6.51 -1.58 -2.95
N ARG A 132 -5.55 -2.18 -2.25
CA ARG A 132 -4.44 -2.89 -2.87
C ARG A 132 -4.78 -4.38 -2.90
N PRO A 133 -4.72 -5.04 -4.08
CA PRO A 133 -4.98 -6.46 -4.19
C PRO A 133 -3.80 -7.29 -3.69
N PHE A 134 -4.10 -8.39 -3.01
CA PHE A 134 -3.14 -9.40 -2.58
C PHE A 134 -3.68 -10.78 -2.92
N TYR A 135 -2.76 -11.71 -3.17
CA TYR A 135 -3.06 -13.12 -3.35
C TYR A 135 -2.71 -13.89 -2.09
N VAL A 136 -3.66 -14.66 -1.58
CA VAL A 136 -3.43 -15.63 -0.51
C VAL A 136 -3.14 -16.96 -1.18
N VAL A 137 -1.95 -17.47 -0.94
CA VAL A 137 -1.40 -18.67 -1.58
C VAL A 137 -1.19 -19.74 -0.53
N ASP A 138 -1.64 -20.95 -0.85
CA ASP A 138 -1.34 -22.18 -0.16
C ASP A 138 -0.07 -22.78 -0.77
N ASP A 139 0.88 -23.17 0.09
CA ASP A 139 2.12 -23.86 -0.29
C ASP A 139 1.96 -25.38 -0.33
N GLY A 140 0.75 -25.91 -0.13
CA GLY A 140 0.44 -27.33 -0.24
C GLY A 140 1.07 -28.18 0.87
N ASP A 141 1.69 -27.57 1.89
CA ASP A 141 2.18 -28.28 3.06
C ASP A 141 1.03 -28.55 4.04
N GLU A 142 0.46 -29.76 3.93
CA GLU A 142 -0.61 -30.25 4.81
C GLU A 142 -0.24 -30.20 6.30
N CYS A 143 1.05 -30.12 6.65
CA CYS A 143 1.51 -30.10 8.03
C CYS A 143 1.62 -28.70 8.64
N SER A 144 1.76 -27.64 7.83
CA SER A 144 2.06 -26.30 8.35
C SER A 144 0.90 -25.30 8.24
N ASN A 145 -0.14 -25.56 7.42
CA ASN A 145 -1.25 -24.62 7.18
C ASN A 145 -0.76 -23.17 6.89
N HIS A 146 0.45 -23.02 6.34
CA HIS A 146 1.05 -21.71 6.16
C HIS A 146 0.49 -21.04 4.90
N LEU A 147 -0.35 -20.03 5.11
CA LEU A 147 -0.82 -19.19 4.03
C LEU A 147 0.15 -18.05 3.79
N LEU A 148 0.62 -17.95 2.56
CA LEU A 148 1.48 -16.89 2.06
C LEU A 148 0.59 -15.78 1.53
N THR A 149 0.94 -14.53 1.83
CA THR A 149 0.29 -13.39 1.18
C THR A 149 1.28 -12.72 0.24
N ILE A 150 0.90 -12.60 -1.03
CA ILE A 150 1.70 -12.02 -2.10
C ILE A 150 1.06 -10.72 -2.57
N ASP A 151 1.86 -9.66 -2.62
CA ASP A 151 1.44 -8.35 -3.10
C ASP A 151 1.40 -8.32 -4.63
N SER A 152 0.21 -8.15 -5.21
CA SER A 152 -0.01 -8.11 -6.66
C SER A 152 0.63 -6.90 -7.38
N ILE A 153 1.17 -5.94 -6.63
CA ILE A 153 1.90 -4.80 -7.19
C ILE A 153 3.39 -5.10 -7.34
N THR A 154 3.97 -5.88 -6.41
CA THR A 154 5.42 -6.11 -6.38
C THR A 154 5.84 -7.55 -6.62
N GLY A 155 4.91 -8.50 -6.53
CA GLY A 155 5.20 -9.94 -6.58
C GLY A 155 5.84 -10.50 -5.30
N ASN A 156 6.07 -9.65 -4.29
CA ASN A 156 6.78 -10.03 -3.07
C ASN A 156 5.83 -10.55 -1.98
N PHE A 157 6.40 -11.36 -1.08
CA PHE A 157 5.77 -11.72 0.18
C PHE A 157 5.43 -10.48 1.01
N HIS A 158 4.24 -10.48 1.61
CA HIS A 158 3.77 -9.43 2.48
C HIS A 158 3.17 -10.02 3.76
N PRO A 159 3.73 -9.72 4.95
CA PRO A 159 3.05 -10.06 6.19
C PRO A 159 1.88 -9.08 6.38
N ILE A 160 0.66 -9.58 6.29
CA ILE A 160 -0.56 -8.82 6.63
C ILE A 160 -0.85 -8.97 8.12
#